data_AF-A0A317KP18-F1
#
_entry.id   AF-A0A317KP18-F1
#
_cell.length_a   1.000
_cell.length_b   1.000
_cell.length_c   1.000
_cell.angle_alpha   90.00
_cell.angle_beta   90.00
_cell.angle_gamma   90.00
#
_symmetry.space_group_name_H-M   'P 1'
#
loop_
_entity.id
_entity.type
_entity.pdbx_description
1 polymer ?
#
loop_
_entity_poly.entity_id
_entity_poly.type
_entity_poly.pdbx_seq_one_letter_code
_entity_poly.pdbx_strand_id
1 'polypeptide(L)'
;MPDDDPERDWDTASALALRWLDAEASHSGGTVVLVTHSFDNGAGSQVLSRFTRGRNHLTTRSSSLPGVRGPVLAYVPTSEVLALAIARAQGSALCVVESVSNPMRGWAMVTGAVNLLTGETDVLDERLREHLDRLKFYGNNGYGPKFDQDRARNVLDDLRTDGLLNVDVIVSALAALNVSVRGQEKIRELAKR
;
A
#
# COMPACT_ATOMS: atom_id res chain seq x y z
N MET A 1 -2.12 -1.13 -9.77
CA MET A 1 -3.08 -0.51 -10.70
C MET A 1 -3.24 0.94 -10.27
N PRO A 2 -2.59 1.88 -10.97
CA PRO A 2 -2.64 3.28 -10.61
C PRO A 2 -4.02 3.89 -10.90
N ASP A 3 -4.35 4.96 -10.18
CA ASP A 3 -5.54 5.80 -10.42
C ASP A 3 -5.11 7.07 -11.17
N ASP A 4 -4.53 6.88 -12.35
CA ASP A 4 -3.93 7.90 -13.21
C ASP A 4 -4.89 8.46 -14.27
N ASP A 5 -6.08 7.88 -14.38
CA ASP A 5 -7.12 8.25 -15.34
C ASP A 5 -8.44 8.50 -14.58
N PRO A 6 -8.86 9.77 -14.44
CA PRO A 6 -10.06 10.12 -13.69
C PRO A 6 -11.36 9.64 -14.35
N GLU A 7 -11.32 9.21 -15.62
CA GLU A 7 -12.47 8.65 -16.33
C GLU A 7 -12.53 7.12 -16.22
N ARG A 8 -11.49 6.46 -15.68
CA ARG A 8 -11.45 5.01 -15.58
C ARG A 8 -12.44 4.51 -14.54
N ASP A 9 -13.37 3.70 -15.00
CA ASP A 9 -14.32 3.02 -14.14
C ASP A 9 -13.61 2.02 -13.19
N TRP A 10 -14.04 2.02 -11.93
CA TRP A 10 -13.59 1.14 -10.87
C TRP A 10 -13.77 -0.34 -11.21
N ASP A 11 -14.79 -0.71 -11.98
CA ASP A 11 -14.97 -2.08 -12.45
C ASP A 11 -13.89 -2.51 -13.45
N THR A 12 -13.40 -1.59 -14.28
CA THR A 12 -12.31 -1.89 -15.22
C THR A 12 -11.00 -2.14 -14.47
N ALA A 13 -10.67 -1.27 -13.51
CA ALA A 13 -9.49 -1.43 -12.67
C ALA A 13 -9.55 -2.72 -11.84
N SER A 14 -10.70 -3.00 -11.23
CA SER A 14 -10.92 -4.20 -10.41
C SER A 14 -10.86 -5.48 -11.24
N ALA A 15 -11.44 -5.49 -12.44
CA ALA A 15 -11.39 -6.64 -13.33
C ALA A 15 -9.96 -6.94 -13.80
N LEU A 16 -9.17 -5.91 -14.12
CA LEU A 16 -7.77 -6.10 -14.49
C LEU A 16 -6.95 -6.68 -13.34
N ALA A 17 -7.12 -6.13 -12.13
CA ALA A 17 -6.43 -6.61 -10.93
C ALA A 17 -6.78 -8.06 -10.61
N LEU A 18 -8.08 -8.43 -10.65
CA LEU A 18 -8.51 -9.80 -10.40
C LEU A 18 -7.98 -10.77 -11.45
N ARG A 19 -8.02 -10.44 -12.75
CA ARG A 19 -7.46 -11.31 -13.79
C ARG A 19 -5.98 -11.58 -13.57
N TRP A 20 -5.22 -10.56 -13.19
CA TRP A 20 -3.80 -10.72 -12.88
C TRP A 20 -3.60 -11.63 -11.65
N LEU A 21 -4.37 -11.42 -10.58
CA LEU A 21 -4.30 -12.24 -9.36
C LEU A 21 -4.77 -13.68 -9.57
N ASP A 22 -5.74 -13.93 -10.44
CA ASP A 22 -6.21 -15.27 -10.79
C ASP A 22 -5.10 -16.05 -11.53
N ALA A 23 -4.33 -15.38 -12.38
CA ALA A 23 -3.14 -15.96 -12.99
C ALA A 23 -2.11 -16.32 -11.93
N GLU A 24 -1.78 -15.42 -11.00
CA GLU A 24 -0.86 -15.69 -9.88
C GLU A 24 -1.35 -16.85 -8.99
N ALA A 25 -2.65 -16.87 -8.66
CA ALA A 25 -3.28 -17.88 -7.82
C ALA A 25 -3.18 -19.28 -8.44
N SER A 26 -3.35 -19.36 -9.77
CA SER A 26 -3.21 -20.59 -10.55
C SER A 26 -1.79 -21.15 -10.50
N HIS A 27 -0.77 -20.29 -10.46
CA HIS A 27 0.63 -20.71 -10.34
C HIS A 27 1.00 -21.11 -8.91
N SER A 28 0.52 -20.38 -7.90
CA SER A 28 0.91 -20.59 -6.50
C SER A 28 0.03 -21.59 -5.73
N GLY A 29 -1.09 -22.04 -6.31
CA GLY A 29 -2.03 -22.98 -5.67
C GLY A 29 -2.85 -22.36 -4.52
N GLY A 30 -3.25 -21.10 -4.67
CA GLY A 30 -3.96 -20.35 -3.63
C GLY A 30 -5.30 -19.78 -4.11
N THR A 31 -6.02 -19.12 -3.21
CA THR A 31 -7.24 -18.37 -3.55
C THR A 31 -7.00 -16.89 -3.32
N VAL A 32 -7.46 -16.07 -4.26
CA VAL A 32 -7.39 -14.61 -4.14
C VAL A 32 -8.15 -14.14 -2.90
N VAL A 33 -7.53 -13.24 -2.13
CA VAL A 33 -8.13 -12.61 -0.93
C VAL A 33 -8.28 -11.12 -1.14
N LEU A 34 -9.50 -10.60 -1.02
CA LEU A 34 -9.74 -9.16 -1.01
C LEU A 34 -9.51 -8.59 0.40
N VAL A 35 -8.85 -7.45 0.49
CA VAL A 35 -8.66 -6.68 1.72
C VAL A 35 -9.20 -5.27 1.50
N THR A 36 -10.14 -4.83 2.33
CA THR A 36 -10.68 -3.47 2.34
C THR A 36 -10.76 -2.93 3.76
N HIS A 37 -11.10 -1.65 3.92
CA HIS A 37 -11.32 -1.08 5.26
C HIS A 37 -12.62 -1.64 5.90
N SER A 38 -13.71 -1.77 5.13
CA SER A 38 -14.99 -2.33 5.58
C SER A 38 -15.60 -3.24 4.51
N PHE A 39 -16.58 -4.07 4.89
CA PHE A 39 -17.29 -4.95 3.95
C PHE A 39 -18.10 -4.17 2.91
N ASP A 40 -18.50 -2.92 3.22
CA ASP A 40 -19.27 -2.05 2.34
C ASP A 40 -18.39 -1.24 1.37
N ASN A 41 -17.06 -1.21 1.56
CA ASN A 41 -16.14 -0.42 0.72
C ASN A 41 -15.94 -0.97 -0.71
N GLY A 42 -16.68 -2.00 -1.10
CA GLY A 42 -16.89 -2.35 -2.52
C GLY A 42 -17.83 -1.38 -3.25
N ALA A 43 -18.31 -0.31 -2.60
CA ALA A 43 -19.37 0.60 -3.04
C ALA A 43 -19.21 1.23 -4.44
N GLY A 44 -18.07 1.10 -5.11
CA GLY A 44 -17.86 1.54 -6.49
C GLY A 44 -17.72 0.43 -7.53
N SER A 45 -17.49 -0.84 -7.13
CA SER A 45 -17.23 -1.94 -8.06
C SER A 45 -18.22 -3.11 -7.91
N GLN A 46 -19.00 -3.36 -8.96
CA GLN A 46 -19.85 -4.53 -9.07
C GLN A 46 -19.03 -5.82 -9.22
N VAL A 47 -17.86 -5.73 -9.88
CA VAL A 47 -16.93 -6.86 -10.04
C VAL A 47 -16.50 -7.37 -8.66
N LEU A 48 -16.05 -6.49 -7.76
CA LEU A 48 -15.67 -6.89 -6.40
C LEU A 48 -16.86 -7.36 -5.58
N SER A 49 -18.02 -6.73 -5.73
CA SER A 49 -19.25 -7.13 -5.05
C SER A 49 -19.69 -8.56 -5.41
N ARG A 50 -19.43 -9.02 -6.64
CA ARG A 50 -19.67 -10.40 -7.06
C ARG A 50 -18.60 -11.35 -6.52
N PHE A 51 -17.34 -10.93 -6.54
CA PHE A 51 -16.20 -11.71 -6.03
C PHE A 51 -16.35 -12.06 -4.54
N THR A 52 -16.77 -11.11 -3.70
CA THR A 52 -16.86 -11.30 -2.24
C THR A 52 -17.95 -12.25 -1.77
N ARG A 53 -18.91 -12.62 -2.65
CA ARG A 53 -19.91 -13.66 -2.35
C ARG A 53 -19.27 -15.01 -2.00
N GLY A 54 -18.02 -15.24 -2.40
CA GLY A 54 -17.21 -16.42 -2.08
C GLY A 54 -16.49 -16.40 -0.71
N ARG A 55 -16.69 -15.38 0.14
CA ARG A 55 -16.13 -15.25 1.51
C ARG A 55 -14.59 -15.14 1.66
N ASN A 56 -13.86 -14.84 0.60
CA ASN A 56 -12.41 -14.56 0.67
C ASN A 56 -12.13 -13.06 0.83
N HIS A 57 -12.71 -12.46 1.88
CA HIS A 57 -12.69 -11.02 2.12
C HIS A 57 -12.29 -10.73 3.57
N LEU A 58 -11.23 -9.96 3.76
CA LEU A 58 -10.77 -9.43 5.03
C LEU A 58 -11.09 -7.93 5.14
N THR A 59 -11.33 -7.50 6.36
CA THR A 59 -11.39 -6.09 6.72
C THR A 59 -10.38 -5.81 7.81
N THR A 60 -10.04 -4.53 8.04
CA THR A 60 -9.16 -4.16 9.17
C THR A 60 -9.72 -4.60 10.52
N ARG A 61 -11.04 -4.78 10.63
CA ARG A 61 -11.73 -5.31 11.82
C ARG A 61 -11.76 -6.84 11.92
N SER A 62 -11.66 -7.55 10.80
CA SER A 62 -11.66 -9.01 10.74
C SER A 62 -10.37 -9.49 10.10
N SER A 63 -9.32 -9.64 10.91
CA SER A 63 -7.96 -9.94 10.43
C SER A 63 -7.67 -11.43 10.20
N SER A 64 -8.63 -12.33 10.45
CA SER A 64 -8.42 -13.78 10.30
C SER A 64 -9.34 -14.41 9.26
N LEU A 65 -8.73 -15.09 8.29
CA LEU A 65 -9.35 -16.12 7.46
C LEU A 65 -8.52 -17.41 7.63
N PRO A 66 -8.83 -18.24 8.65
CA PRO A 66 -8.05 -19.45 8.92
C PRO A 66 -8.02 -20.37 7.70
N GLY A 67 -6.83 -20.88 7.37
CA GLY A 67 -6.65 -21.87 6.30
C GLY A 67 -6.66 -21.32 4.86
N VAL A 68 -7.07 -20.07 4.64
CA VAL A 68 -6.94 -19.43 3.33
C VAL A 68 -5.49 -18.97 3.16
N ARG A 69 -4.90 -19.16 1.98
CA ARG A 69 -3.62 -18.55 1.57
C ARG A 69 -3.71 -18.26 0.07
N GLY A 70 -2.99 -17.24 -0.38
CA GLY A 70 -2.94 -16.90 -1.79
C GLY A 70 -2.74 -15.40 -2.02
N PRO A 71 -2.81 -15.01 -3.31
CA PRO A 71 -2.62 -13.63 -3.72
C PRO A 71 -3.62 -12.69 -3.07
N VAL A 72 -3.21 -11.45 -2.80
CA VAL A 72 -4.02 -10.46 -2.10
C VAL A 72 -4.36 -9.30 -3.03
N LEU A 73 -5.62 -8.89 -3.02
CA LEU A 73 -6.08 -7.63 -3.60
C LEU A 73 -6.32 -6.62 -2.48
N ALA A 74 -5.59 -5.50 -2.49
CA ALA A 74 -5.93 -4.33 -1.69
C ALA A 74 -6.65 -3.30 -2.59
N TYR A 75 -7.91 -3.02 -2.29
CA TYR A 75 -8.73 -2.09 -3.07
C TYR A 75 -8.93 -0.77 -2.33
N VAL A 76 -8.49 0.33 -2.96
CA VAL A 76 -8.51 1.70 -2.44
C VAL A 76 -7.99 1.75 -1.00
N PRO A 77 -6.75 1.29 -0.75
CA PRO A 77 -6.29 1.07 0.61
C PRO A 77 -5.96 2.37 1.33
N THR A 78 -6.39 2.46 2.60
CA THR A 78 -5.74 3.32 3.59
C THR A 78 -4.43 2.68 4.05
N SER A 79 -3.62 3.41 4.83
CA SER A 79 -2.40 2.89 5.49
C SER A 79 -2.65 1.57 6.26
N GLU A 80 -3.80 1.46 6.92
CA GLU A 80 -4.20 0.26 7.70
C GLU A 80 -4.52 -0.93 6.81
N VAL A 81 -5.26 -0.68 5.72
CA VAL A 81 -5.61 -1.70 4.72
C VAL A 81 -4.35 -2.21 4.03
N LEU A 82 -3.44 -1.31 3.65
CA LEU A 82 -2.18 -1.68 3.03
C LEU A 82 -1.31 -2.51 3.97
N ALA A 83 -1.16 -2.09 5.24
CA ALA A 83 -0.39 -2.85 6.23
C ALA A 83 -0.95 -4.26 6.44
N LEU A 84 -2.28 -4.41 6.52
CA LEU A 84 -2.94 -5.72 6.59
C LEU A 84 -2.70 -6.53 5.32
N ALA A 85 -2.80 -5.93 4.14
CA ALA A 85 -2.60 -6.61 2.87
C ALA A 85 -1.15 -7.10 2.70
N ILE A 86 -0.15 -6.30 3.08
CA ILE A 86 1.28 -6.69 3.09
C ILE A 86 1.49 -7.89 4.00
N ALA A 87 1.00 -7.82 5.25
CA ALA A 87 1.11 -8.93 6.19
C ALA A 87 0.42 -10.20 5.66
N ARG A 88 -0.70 -10.03 4.95
CA ARG A 88 -1.49 -11.14 4.43
C ARG A 88 -0.87 -11.80 3.20
N ALA A 89 -0.19 -11.02 2.38
CA ALA A 89 0.46 -11.45 1.15
C ALA A 89 1.85 -12.05 1.37
N GLN A 90 2.32 -12.21 2.62
CA GLN A 90 3.63 -12.81 2.89
C GLN A 90 3.76 -14.19 2.22
N GLY A 91 4.72 -14.29 1.29
CA GLY A 91 4.94 -15.49 0.49
C GLY A 91 3.98 -15.67 -0.69
N SER A 92 3.25 -14.63 -1.10
CA SER A 92 2.36 -14.61 -2.25
C SER A 92 2.34 -13.23 -2.93
N ALA A 93 1.57 -13.10 -4.00
CA ALA A 93 1.44 -11.85 -4.75
C ALA A 93 0.52 -10.85 -4.03
N LEU A 94 0.80 -9.56 -4.20
CA LEU A 94 -0.03 -8.45 -3.74
C LEU A 94 -0.31 -7.51 -4.92
N CYS A 95 -1.59 -7.31 -5.24
CA CYS A 95 -2.02 -6.26 -6.16
C CYS A 95 -2.75 -5.17 -5.39
N VAL A 96 -2.38 -3.92 -5.68
CA VAL A 96 -3.04 -2.73 -5.14
C VAL A 96 -3.78 -2.01 -6.25
N VAL A 97 -5.06 -1.72 -6.03
CA VAL A 97 -5.83 -0.73 -6.80
C VAL A 97 -5.87 0.51 -5.94
N GLU A 98 -5.12 1.55 -6.33
CA GLU A 98 -5.04 2.79 -5.54
C GLU A 98 -6.20 3.74 -5.85
N SER A 99 -6.25 4.85 -5.13
CA SER A 99 -7.06 6.02 -5.51
C SER A 99 -6.20 7.27 -5.48
N VAL A 100 -6.61 8.32 -6.20
CA VAL A 100 -5.97 9.65 -6.15
C VAL A 100 -5.85 10.22 -4.73
N SER A 101 -6.75 9.81 -3.82
CA SER A 101 -6.74 10.23 -2.41
C SER A 101 -5.73 9.49 -1.55
N ASN A 102 -5.25 8.33 -2.00
CA ASN A 102 -4.24 7.52 -1.32
C ASN A 102 -3.28 6.93 -2.36
N PRO A 103 -2.38 7.75 -2.94
CA PRO A 103 -1.48 7.27 -3.97
C PRO A 103 -0.42 6.33 -3.36
N MET A 104 -0.12 5.25 -4.06
CA MET A 104 0.71 4.13 -3.61
C MET A 104 2.08 4.10 -4.30
N ARG A 105 2.44 5.18 -4.98
CA ARG A 105 3.67 5.29 -5.76
C ARG A 105 4.93 4.96 -4.98
N GLY A 106 5.05 5.42 -3.73
CA GLY A 106 6.21 5.10 -2.89
C GLY A 106 6.28 3.63 -2.49
N TRP A 107 5.13 3.00 -2.21
CA TRP A 107 5.07 1.55 -2.01
C TRP A 107 5.53 0.82 -3.28
N ALA A 108 5.04 1.23 -4.45
CA ALA A 108 5.40 0.63 -5.73
C ALA A 108 6.91 0.74 -6.03
N MET A 109 7.50 1.92 -5.82
CA MET A 109 8.95 2.16 -5.94
C MET A 109 9.80 1.27 -5.03
N VAL A 110 9.42 1.12 -3.76
CA VAL A 110 10.19 0.31 -2.79
C VAL A 110 10.08 -1.18 -3.08
N THR A 111 8.90 -1.64 -3.50
CA THR A 111 8.62 -3.07 -3.74
C THR A 111 8.96 -3.53 -5.14
N GLY A 112 9.24 -2.61 -6.07
CA GLY A 112 9.36 -2.91 -7.49
C GLY A 112 8.04 -3.38 -8.11
N ALA A 113 6.91 -2.87 -7.61
CA ALA A 113 5.60 -3.27 -8.11
C ALA A 113 5.44 -2.86 -9.58
N VAL A 114 4.86 -3.77 -10.36
CA VAL A 114 4.59 -3.56 -11.79
C VAL A 114 3.27 -2.80 -11.95
N ASN A 115 3.29 -1.75 -12.76
CA ASN A 115 2.09 -1.08 -13.20
C ASN A 115 1.33 -1.99 -14.18
N LEU A 116 0.14 -2.46 -13.79
CA LEU A 116 -0.66 -3.37 -14.61
C LEU A 116 -1.14 -2.78 -15.95
N LEU A 117 -1.08 -1.46 -16.13
CA LEU A 117 -1.46 -0.80 -17.39
C LEU A 117 -0.33 -0.77 -18.39
N THR A 118 0.89 -0.47 -17.92
CA THR A 118 2.04 -0.23 -18.79
C THR A 118 3.02 -1.41 -18.80
N GLY A 119 2.98 -2.28 -17.78
CA GLY A 119 3.97 -3.32 -17.55
C GLY A 119 5.29 -2.81 -16.97
N GLU A 120 5.38 -1.51 -16.63
CA GLU A 120 6.61 -0.87 -16.16
C GLU A 120 6.69 -0.81 -14.63
N THR A 121 7.91 -0.60 -14.12
CA THR A 121 8.18 -0.38 -12.69
C THR A 121 8.73 1.03 -12.47
N ASP A 122 8.28 1.69 -11.42
CA ASP A 122 8.86 2.95 -10.99
C ASP A 122 10.21 2.73 -10.30
N VAL A 123 11.21 3.57 -10.61
CA VAL A 123 12.54 3.53 -9.99
C VAL A 123 12.57 4.41 -8.76
N LEU A 124 13.04 3.86 -7.64
CA LEU A 124 13.32 4.64 -6.43
C LEU A 124 14.67 5.36 -6.57
N ASP A 125 14.64 6.69 -6.50
CA ASP A 125 15.83 7.54 -6.43
C ASP A 125 16.72 7.16 -5.22
N GLU A 126 18.03 7.05 -5.42
CA GLU A 126 18.97 6.60 -4.39
C GLU A 126 19.03 7.56 -3.19
N ARG A 127 18.98 8.88 -3.43
CA ARG A 127 18.97 9.87 -2.35
C ARG A 127 17.67 9.76 -1.54
N LEU A 128 16.55 9.51 -2.22
CA LEU A 128 15.29 9.24 -1.52
C LEU A 128 15.38 7.94 -0.70
N ARG A 129 16.02 6.88 -1.24
CA ARG A 129 16.25 5.62 -0.51
C ARG A 129 17.03 5.85 0.78
N GLU A 130 18.12 6.61 0.74
CA GLU A 130 18.93 6.92 1.93
C GLU A 130 18.10 7.63 3.02
N HIS A 131 17.26 8.58 2.64
CA HIS A 131 16.37 9.27 3.59
C HIS A 131 15.28 8.35 4.15
N LEU A 132 14.71 7.47 3.31
CA LEU A 132 13.72 6.48 3.75
C LEU A 132 14.32 5.49 4.75
N ASP A 133 15.56 5.05 4.55
CA ASP A 133 16.26 4.17 5.49
C ASP A 133 16.51 4.85 6.84
N ARG A 134 16.87 6.13 6.83
CA ARG A 134 16.98 6.94 8.06
C ARG A 134 15.64 7.06 8.78
N LEU A 135 14.56 7.36 8.06
CA LEU A 135 13.21 7.43 8.63
C LEU A 135 12.82 6.08 9.24
N LYS A 136 12.96 4.98 8.49
CA LYS A 136 12.72 3.63 8.99
C LYS A 136 13.50 3.33 10.27
N PHE A 137 14.78 3.67 10.30
CA PHE A 137 15.65 3.45 11.46
C PHE A 137 15.14 4.18 12.72
N TYR A 138 14.72 5.44 12.60
CA TYR A 138 14.13 6.20 13.71
C TYR A 138 12.67 5.81 14.01
N GLY A 139 12.00 5.14 13.08
CA GLY A 139 10.59 4.76 13.15
C GLY A 139 10.27 3.51 13.98
N ASN A 140 11.26 2.84 14.57
CA ASN A 140 11.07 1.58 15.32
C ASN A 140 10.02 1.68 16.44
N ASN A 141 9.88 2.84 17.07
CA ASN A 141 8.87 3.11 18.11
C ASN A 141 7.71 3.99 17.61
N GLY A 142 7.47 4.01 16.29
CA GLY A 142 6.47 4.86 15.66
C GLY A 142 6.68 6.35 15.93
N TYR A 143 7.94 6.77 16.13
CA TYR A 143 8.35 8.14 16.48
C TYR A 143 7.64 8.69 17.74
N GLY A 144 7.43 7.83 18.74
CA GLY A 144 6.86 8.22 20.04
C GLY A 144 7.78 9.18 20.83
N PRO A 145 9.04 8.79 21.11
CA PRO A 145 10.01 9.61 21.83
C PRO A 145 10.33 10.94 21.13
N LYS A 146 10.62 11.99 21.93
CA LYS A 146 11.00 13.31 21.41
C LYS A 146 12.24 13.24 20.52
N PHE A 147 13.24 12.46 20.94
CA PHE A 147 14.46 12.24 20.15
C PHE A 147 14.15 11.70 18.75
N ASP A 148 13.34 10.65 18.65
CA ASP A 148 12.96 10.05 17.36
C ASP A 148 12.22 11.06 16.47
N GLN A 149 11.36 11.91 17.06
CA GLN A 149 10.68 12.98 16.32
C GLN A 149 11.64 14.06 15.85
N ASP A 150 12.59 14.49 16.68
CA ASP A 150 13.58 15.50 16.30
C ASP A 150 14.48 14.99 15.17
N ARG A 151 14.88 13.71 15.21
CA ARG A 151 15.61 13.06 14.10
C ARG A 151 14.75 12.96 12.84
N ALA A 152 13.48 12.58 12.96
CA ALA A 152 12.57 12.52 11.83
C ALA A 152 12.35 13.90 11.19
N ARG A 153 12.21 14.98 11.99
CA ARG A 153 12.13 16.36 11.48
C ARG A 153 13.36 16.73 10.67
N ASN A 154 14.56 16.45 11.18
CA ASN A 154 15.79 16.74 10.44
C ASN A 154 15.83 15.99 9.10
N VAL A 155 15.41 14.73 9.05
CA VAL A 155 15.34 13.99 7.77
C VAL A 155 14.31 14.61 6.82
N LEU A 156 13.15 15.05 7.32
CA LEU A 156 12.14 15.73 6.51
C LEU A 156 12.63 17.10 6.01
N ASP A 157 13.43 17.81 6.79
CA ASP A 157 14.05 19.08 6.40
C ASP A 157 15.15 18.85 5.35
N ASP A 158 15.95 17.77 5.48
CA ASP A 158 16.91 17.35 4.46
C ASP A 158 16.18 17.02 3.14
N LEU A 159 15.12 16.20 3.20
CA LEU A 159 14.26 15.88 2.04
C LEU A 159 13.67 17.13 1.38
N ARG A 160 13.28 18.13 2.17
CA ARG A 160 12.76 19.41 1.66
C ARG A 160 13.86 20.20 0.95
N THR A 161 15.04 20.28 1.56
CA THR A 161 16.21 20.96 1.01
C THR A 161 16.67 20.32 -0.31
N ASP A 162 16.59 19.00 -0.38
CA ASP A 162 16.95 18.21 -1.55
C ASP A 162 15.92 18.24 -2.68
N GLY A 163 14.74 18.84 -2.46
CA GLY A 163 13.63 18.85 -3.42
C GLY A 163 12.92 17.50 -3.56
N LEU A 164 13.07 16.61 -2.58
CA LEU A 164 12.56 15.23 -2.59
C LEU A 164 11.34 15.03 -1.67
N LEU A 165 10.89 16.07 -0.97
CA LEU A 165 9.76 15.98 -0.04
C LEU A 165 8.43 15.81 -0.80
N ASN A 166 7.98 14.57 -0.94
CA ASN A 166 6.61 14.23 -1.31
C ASN A 166 6.01 13.32 -0.23
N VAL A 167 5.08 13.86 0.56
CA VAL A 167 4.55 13.20 1.76
C VAL A 167 3.86 11.89 1.44
N ASP A 168 3.06 11.81 0.37
CA ASP A 168 2.33 10.57 0.06
C ASP A 168 3.26 9.48 -0.50
N VAL A 169 4.29 9.86 -1.27
CA VAL A 169 5.36 8.93 -1.67
C VAL A 169 6.11 8.42 -0.44
N ILE A 170 6.49 9.30 0.48
CA ILE A 170 7.22 8.91 1.70
C ILE A 170 6.37 7.97 2.56
N VAL A 171 5.11 8.32 2.82
CA VAL A 171 4.22 7.53 3.68
C VAL A 171 3.96 6.13 3.10
N SER A 172 3.63 6.04 1.81
CA SER A 172 3.42 4.74 1.15
C SER A 172 4.72 3.91 1.08
N ALA A 173 5.88 4.53 0.87
CA ALA A 173 7.18 3.86 0.93
C ALA A 173 7.47 3.30 2.34
N LEU A 174 7.17 4.07 3.40
CA LEU A 174 7.35 3.61 4.78
C LEU A 174 6.46 2.41 5.12
N ALA A 175 5.28 2.30 4.50
CA ALA A 175 4.44 1.11 4.63
C ALA A 175 5.12 -0.14 4.03
N ALA A 176 5.73 -0.03 2.86
CA ALA A 176 6.53 -1.11 2.26
C ALA A 176 7.73 -1.50 3.14
N LEU A 177 8.30 -0.53 3.87
CA LEU A 177 9.41 -0.74 4.81
C LEU A 177 8.99 -1.25 6.19
N ASN A 178 7.72 -1.65 6.37
CA ASN A 178 7.13 -2.14 7.62
C ASN A 178 7.14 -1.13 8.78
N VAL A 179 7.16 0.17 8.50
CA VAL A 179 6.91 1.17 9.54
C VAL A 179 5.45 1.11 9.96
N SER A 180 5.19 1.09 11.28
CA SER A 180 3.83 1.01 11.81
C SER A 180 2.91 2.11 11.26
N VAL A 181 1.61 1.83 11.13
CA VAL A 181 0.59 2.82 10.71
C VAL A 181 0.67 4.08 11.57
N ARG A 182 0.84 3.94 12.89
CA ARG A 182 1.03 5.07 13.80
C ARG A 182 2.27 5.90 13.42
N GLY A 183 3.37 5.25 13.06
CA GLY A 183 4.59 5.93 12.61
C GLY A 183 4.38 6.65 11.28
N GLN A 184 3.66 6.05 10.34
CA GLN A 184 3.28 6.66 9.07
C GLN A 184 2.45 7.94 9.29
N GLU A 185 1.43 7.88 10.14
CA GLU A 185 0.62 9.07 10.50
C GLU A 185 1.44 10.14 11.21
N LYS A 186 2.40 9.73 12.06
CA LYS A 186 3.30 10.68 12.71
C LYS A 186 4.19 11.39 11.69
N ILE A 187 4.72 10.70 10.70
CA ILE A 187 5.49 11.34 9.60
C ILE A 187 4.61 12.30 8.81
N ARG A 188 3.38 11.90 8.47
CA ARG A 188 2.40 12.78 7.82
C ARG A 188 2.13 14.04 8.64
N GLU A 189 2.06 13.95 9.96
CA GLU A 189 1.91 15.11 10.85
C GLU A 189 3.17 16.00 10.86
N LEU A 190 4.35 15.40 11.00
CA LEU A 190 5.62 16.12 11.09
C LEU A 190 5.94 16.87 9.79
N ALA A 191 5.60 16.30 8.63
CA ALA A 191 5.89 16.90 7.33
C ALA A 191 5.02 18.12 6.98
N LYS A 192 3.91 18.34 7.70
CA LYS A 192 3.03 19.52 7.54
C LYS A 192 3.60 20.79 8.19
N ARG A 193 4.63 20.64 9.02
CA ARG A 193 5.29 21.75 9.75
C ARG A 193 6.53 22.19 9.00
#